data_AF-A0A3Q0TFZ2-F1
#
_entry.id   AF-A0A3Q0TFZ2-F1
#
_cell.length_a   1.000
_cell.length_b   1.000
_cell.length_c   1.000
_cell.angle_alpha   90.00
_cell.angle_beta   90.00
_cell.angle_gamma   90.00
#
_symmetry.space_group_name_H-M   'P 1'
#
loop_
_entity.id
_entity.type
_entity.pdbx_description
1 polymer ?
#
loop_
_entity_poly.entity_id
_entity_poly.type
_entity_poly.pdbx_seq_one_letter_code
_entity_poly.pdbx_strand_id
1 'polypeptide(L)'
;VQHPVCTLEAETGPCRASMPRWHFDMSQRKCVRFIYGGCAGNRNNFDSEEYCMAVCKRLSKCHVTEAALTPPPSLFICLCLCCRLTAGSS
;
A
#
# COMPACT_ATOMS: atom_id res chain seq x y z
N VAL A 1 -2.25 8.93 -4.78
CA VAL A 1 -0.99 9.17 -5.52
C VAL A 1 -0.03 7.99 -5.39
N GLN A 2 -0.32 6.84 -6.01
CA GLN A 2 0.53 5.64 -5.96
C GLN A 2 2.04 5.93 -5.99
N HIS A 3 2.83 5.29 -5.14
CA HIS A 3 4.26 5.61 -5.01
C HIS A 3 4.95 5.30 -6.36
N PRO A 4 5.68 6.25 -7.00
CA PRO A 4 6.17 6.07 -8.37
C PRO A 4 7.06 4.84 -8.58
N VAL A 5 7.77 4.42 -7.53
CA VAL A 5 8.58 3.17 -7.57
C VAL A 5 7.72 1.94 -7.84
N CYS A 6 6.50 1.90 -7.33
CA CYS A 6 5.62 0.73 -7.40
C CYS A 6 4.97 0.53 -8.76
N THR A 7 5.16 1.47 -9.69
CA THR A 7 4.69 1.37 -11.07
C THR A 7 5.80 0.97 -12.04
N LEU A 8 7.03 0.76 -11.54
CA LEU A 8 8.15 0.28 -12.35
C LEU A 8 8.04 -1.24 -12.53
N GLU A 9 8.47 -1.75 -13.67
CA GLU A 9 8.57 -3.19 -13.91
C GLU A 9 9.72 -3.81 -13.11
N ALA A 10 9.67 -5.13 -12.89
CA ALA A 10 10.79 -5.84 -12.27
C ALA A 10 12.00 -5.89 -13.22
N GLU A 11 13.20 -5.66 -12.69
CA GLU A 11 14.41 -5.62 -13.49
C GLU A 11 15.50 -6.52 -12.90
N THR A 12 15.81 -7.60 -13.61
CA THR A 12 16.88 -8.54 -13.23
C THR A 12 18.27 -7.88 -13.33
N GLY A 13 18.47 -6.97 -14.27
CA GLY A 13 19.77 -6.36 -14.54
C GLY A 13 20.75 -7.32 -15.26
N PRO A 14 21.97 -6.86 -15.59
CA PRO A 14 22.92 -7.59 -16.44
C PRO A 14 23.77 -8.62 -15.69
N CYS A 15 23.83 -8.54 -14.36
CA CYS A 15 24.57 -9.50 -13.54
C CYS A 15 23.85 -10.86 -13.46
N ARG A 16 24.60 -11.91 -13.11
CA ARG A 16 24.12 -13.32 -13.17
C ARG A 16 23.99 -14.00 -11.80
N ALA A 17 23.89 -13.23 -10.72
CA ALA A 17 23.53 -13.81 -9.42
C ALA A 17 22.05 -14.25 -9.46
N SER A 18 21.70 -15.24 -8.63
CA SER A 18 20.31 -15.64 -8.43
C SER A 18 19.85 -15.16 -7.07
N MET A 19 19.33 -13.93 -7.00
CA MET A 19 18.86 -13.32 -5.75
C MET A 19 17.34 -13.22 -5.77
N PRO A 20 16.60 -14.05 -5.00
CA PRO A 20 15.17 -13.92 -4.85
C PRO A 20 14.83 -12.57 -4.22
N ARG A 21 13.97 -11.79 -4.89
CA ARG A 21 13.50 -10.48 -4.46
C ARG A 21 12.00 -10.34 -4.72
N TRP A 22 11.42 -9.29 -4.17
CA TRP A 22 10.01 -8.96 -4.32
C TRP A 22 9.85 -7.66 -5.11
N HIS A 23 8.89 -7.62 -6.01
CA HIS A 23 8.46 -6.37 -6.67
C HIS A 23 6.94 -6.26 -6.59
N PHE A 24 6.42 -5.04 -6.65
CA PHE A 24 4.99 -4.82 -6.73
C PHE A 24 4.52 -4.99 -8.17
N ASP A 25 3.55 -5.88 -8.37
CA ASP A 25 2.83 -6.06 -9.63
C ASP A 25 1.55 -5.22 -9.57
N MET A 26 1.48 -4.22 -10.45
CA MET A 26 0.35 -3.30 -10.56
C MET A 26 -0.92 -3.96 -11.08
N SER A 27 -0.80 -4.97 -11.95
CA SER A 27 -1.94 -5.69 -12.53
C SER A 27 -2.63 -6.54 -11.46
N GLN A 28 -1.86 -7.20 -10.62
CA GLN A 28 -2.35 -8.05 -9.53
C GLN A 28 -2.57 -7.29 -8.22
N ARG A 29 -2.01 -6.08 -8.12
CA ARG A 29 -1.92 -5.26 -6.89
C ARG A 29 -1.32 -6.02 -5.71
N LYS A 30 -0.29 -6.81 -5.97
CA LYS A 30 0.39 -7.67 -4.99
C LYS A 30 1.89 -7.63 -5.20
N CYS A 31 2.65 -7.93 -4.15
CA CYS A 31 4.06 -8.18 -4.27
C CYS A 31 4.29 -9.62 -4.74
N VAL A 32 5.10 -9.79 -5.77
CA VAL A 32 5.42 -11.10 -6.36
C VAL A 32 6.93 -11.27 -6.42
N ARG A 33 7.37 -12.54 -6.38
CA ARG A 33 8.81 -12.87 -6.40
C ARG A 33 9.36 -12.80 -7.82
N PHE A 34 10.59 -12.29 -7.93
CA PHE A 34 11.39 -12.34 -9.14
C PHE A 34 12.86 -12.61 -8.79
N ILE A 35 13.67 -12.90 -9.81
CA ILE A 35 15.11 -13.08 -9.65
C ILE A 35 15.84 -11.80 -10.05
N TYR A 36 16.58 -11.25 -9.10
CA TYR A 36 17.49 -10.14 -9.30
C TYR A 36 18.91 -10.66 -9.57
N GLY A 37 19.54 -10.13 -10.62
CA GLY A 37 20.87 -10.48 -11.07
C GLY A 37 22.01 -9.98 -10.18
N GLY A 38 21.71 -9.08 -9.24
CA GLY A 38 22.66 -8.55 -8.26
C GLY A 38 23.27 -7.18 -8.60
N CYS A 39 22.97 -6.61 -9.77
CA CYS A 39 23.38 -5.25 -10.13
C CYS A 39 22.40 -4.57 -11.11
N ALA A 40 22.46 -3.22 -11.18
CA ALA A 40 21.75 -2.38 -12.14
C ALA A 40 20.27 -2.78 -12.40
N GLY A 41 19.49 -2.84 -11.32
CA GLY A 41 18.03 -2.91 -11.38
C GLY A 41 17.42 -1.62 -10.84
N ASN A 42 16.09 -1.53 -10.83
CA ASN A 42 15.40 -0.36 -10.31
C ASN A 42 14.94 -0.54 -8.84
N ARG A 43 14.22 0.47 -8.31
CA ARG A 43 13.80 0.52 -6.91
C ARG A 43 12.58 -0.35 -6.57
N ASN A 44 11.87 -0.90 -7.56
CA ASN A 44 10.81 -1.89 -7.33
C ASN A 44 11.44 -3.27 -7.05
N ASN A 45 12.27 -3.32 -6.02
CA ASN A 45 13.10 -4.45 -5.65
C ASN A 45 13.27 -4.44 -4.14
N PHE A 46 12.59 -5.35 -3.47
CA PHE A 46 12.50 -5.46 -2.03
C PHE A 46 13.00 -6.83 -1.57
N ASP A 47 13.51 -6.88 -0.35
CA ASP A 47 14.00 -8.09 0.32
C ASP A 47 12.87 -8.95 0.91
N SER A 48 11.77 -8.32 1.30
CA SER A 48 10.60 -8.97 1.92
C SER A 48 9.29 -8.59 1.23
N GLU A 49 8.33 -9.52 1.27
CA GLU A 49 6.98 -9.30 0.76
C GLU A 49 6.29 -8.22 1.60
N GLU A 50 6.46 -8.27 2.92
CA GLU A 50 5.84 -7.36 3.89
C GLU A 50 6.30 -5.93 3.64
N TYR A 51 7.60 -5.71 3.42
CA TYR A 51 8.13 -4.38 3.15
C TYR A 51 7.67 -3.86 1.78
N CYS A 52 7.70 -4.70 0.75
CA CYS A 52 7.14 -4.37 -0.56
C CYS A 52 5.67 -3.93 -0.44
N MET A 53 4.87 -4.69 0.30
CA MET A 53 3.46 -4.39 0.52
C MET A 53 3.29 -3.12 1.35
N ALA A 54 4.07 -2.90 2.40
CA ALA A 54 4.00 -1.67 3.19
C ALA A 54 4.31 -0.41 2.36
N VAL A 55 5.26 -0.49 1.43
CA VAL A 55 5.65 0.63 0.56
C VAL A 55 4.62 0.87 -0.55
N CYS A 56 4.16 -0.20 -1.20
CA CYS A 56 3.40 -0.11 -2.45
C CYS A 56 1.89 -0.28 -2.28
N LYS A 57 1.46 -1.06 -1.29
CA LYS A 57 0.06 -1.13 -0.90
C LYS A 57 -0.29 0.14 -0.14
N ARG A 58 -0.77 1.12 -0.89
CA ARG A 58 -1.51 2.22 -0.29
C ARG A 58 -2.70 1.63 0.44
N LEU A 59 -2.64 1.64 1.78
CA LEU A 59 -3.85 1.88 2.54
C LEU A 59 -4.38 3.21 1.98
N SER A 60 -5.40 3.14 1.14
CA SER A 60 -6.27 4.29 0.90
C SER A 60 -6.48 4.90 2.28
N LYS A 61 -6.09 6.18 2.44
CA LYS A 61 -6.19 6.99 3.67
C LYS A 61 -7.15 6.32 4.64
N CYS A 62 -6.70 5.99 5.85
CA CYS A 62 -7.53 5.43 6.91
C CYS A 62 -9.02 5.56 6.58
N HIS A 63 -9.61 4.53 5.98
CA HIS A 63 -10.80 4.08 6.66
C HIS A 63 -10.20 3.60 7.97
N VAL A 64 -10.38 4.39 9.02
CA VAL A 64 -10.21 3.90 10.37
C VAL A 64 -11.22 2.77 10.48
N THR A 65 -10.90 1.58 9.97
CA THR A 65 -11.50 0.35 10.44
C THR A 65 -10.68 0.01 11.66
N GLU A 66 -11.09 0.67 12.74
CA GLU A 66 -10.97 0.22 14.11
C GLU A 66 -11.13 -1.30 14.15
N ALA A 67 -10.00 -2.01 14.21
CA ALA A 67 -9.96 -3.41 14.57
C ALA A 67 -8.52 -3.73 14.98
N ALA A 68 -8.17 -3.42 16.23
CA ALA A 68 -7.35 -4.29 17.09
C ALA A 68 -6.87 -3.64 18.41
N LEU A 69 -7.50 -2.59 18.96
CA LEU A 69 -7.18 -2.15 20.33
C LEU A 69 -8.45 -1.76 21.11
N THR A 70 -9.10 -2.78 21.69
CA THR A 70 -9.87 -2.77 22.96
C THR A 70 -11.07 -1.80 23.14
N PRO A 71 -12.27 -2.26 23.54
CA PRO A 71 -13.31 -1.39 24.07
C PRO A 71 -13.12 -1.12 25.59
N PRO A 72 -12.79 0.09 26.06
CA PRO A 72 -13.06 0.48 27.44
C PRO A 72 -14.52 0.98 27.57
N PRO A 73 -15.27 0.51 28.58
CA PRO A 73 -16.66 0.92 28.78
C PRO A 73 -16.69 2.29 29.48
N SER A 74 -17.00 3.38 28.76
CA SER A 74 -17.68 4.59 29.30
C SER A 74 -17.72 5.77 28.30
N LEU A 75 -18.77 5.78 27.48
CA LEU A 75 -19.73 6.88 27.37
C LEU A 75 -19.22 8.34 27.53
N PHE A 76 -18.76 9.02 26.46
CA PHE A 76 -18.84 10.49 26.29
C PHE A 76 -18.65 10.87 24.80
N ILE A 77 -19.72 10.82 24.00
CA ILE A 77 -20.43 11.98 23.40
C ILE A 77 -19.53 12.94 22.58
N CYS A 78 -19.69 12.91 21.25
CA CYS A 78 -19.79 14.14 20.44
C CYS A 78 -20.68 13.89 19.22
N LEU A 79 -21.93 14.36 19.32
CA LEU A 79 -22.91 14.37 18.24
C LEU A 79 -22.44 15.28 17.10
N CYS A 80 -22.26 14.73 15.91
CA CYS A 80 -22.37 15.48 14.65
C CYS A 80 -23.23 14.69 13.65
N LEU A 81 -24.47 14.39 14.03
CA LEU A 81 -25.55 14.06 13.10
C LEU A 81 -26.33 15.36 12.79
N CYS A 82 -26.64 15.55 11.50
CA CYS A 82 -27.51 16.59 10.91
C CYS A 82 -26.93 17.99 10.65
N CYS A 83 -26.39 18.18 9.43
CA CYS A 83 -26.83 19.27 8.53
C CYS A 83 -26.44 18.97 7.07
N ARG A 84 -27.15 18.04 6.42
CA ARG A 84 -27.39 18.12 4.97
C ARG A 84 -28.81 18.64 4.81
N LEU A 85 -28.96 19.95 4.77
CA LEU A 85 -30.20 20.59 4.34
C LEU A 85 -30.30 20.47 2.82
N THR A 86 -31.46 20.00 2.39
CA THR A 86 -31.92 19.80 1.03
C THR A 86 -32.16 21.11 0.28
N ALA A 87 -32.20 20.99 -1.04
CA ALA A 87 -32.62 21.94 -2.08
C ALA A 87 -33.65 23.03 -1.69
N GLY A 88 -33.51 24.21 -2.32
CA GLY A 88 -34.55 25.25 -2.37
C GLY A 88 -34.11 26.47 -3.16
N SER A 89 -34.60 26.58 -4.39
CA SER A 89 -34.54 27.75 -5.27
C SER A 89 -35.60 28.80 -4.89
N SER A 90 -35.19 30.06 -4.71
CA SER A 90 -36.00 31.28 -4.92
C SER A 90 -35.11 32.51 -4.78
#